data_AF-A0A661KEK8-F1
#
_entry.id   AF-A0A661KEK8-F1
#
_cell.length_a   1.000
_cell.length_b   1.000
_cell.length_c   1.000
_cell.angle_alpha   90.00
_cell.angle_beta   90.00
_cell.angle_gamma   90.00
#
_symmetry.space_group_name_H-M   'P 1'
#
loop_
_entity.id
_entity.type
_entity.pdbx_description
1 polymer ?
#
loop_
_entity_poly.entity_id
_entity_poly.type
_entity_poly.pdbx_seq_one_letter_code
_entity_poly.pdbx_strand_id
1 'polypeptide(L)' 'MSLLLDTGEAFVGDLAINGFPMRIGPGIPFFAEDIDMVRESWRLLLQRGAKTFYPAHGKPFATDRLGRFLQSK' A
#
# COMPACT_ATOMS: atom_id res chain seq x y z
N MET A 1 -3.93 -1.00 10.46
CA MET A 1 -4.60 -2.32 10.42
C MET A 1 -4.94 -2.61 8.97
N SER A 2 -4.71 -3.84 8.50
CA SER A 2 -5.06 -4.26 7.14
C SER A 2 -5.81 -5.58 7.17
N LEU A 3 -6.75 -5.78 6.24
CA LEU A 3 -7.46 -7.04 6.03
C LEU A 3 -7.02 -7.64 4.71
N LEU A 4 -6.49 -8.85 4.72
CA LEU A 4 -6.11 -9.61 3.53
C LEU A 4 -7.06 -10.79 3.37
N LEU A 5 -7.67 -10.90 2.19
CA LEU A 5 -8.51 -12.03 1.80
C LEU A 5 -7.67 -13.11 1.13
N ASP A 6 -8.12 -14.36 1.19
CA ASP A 6 -7.46 -15.51 0.54
C ASP A 6 -7.36 -15.38 -0.99
N THR A 7 -8.23 -14.57 -1.58
CA THR A 7 -8.24 -14.24 -3.01
C THR A 7 -7.14 -13.25 -3.41
N GLY A 8 -6.50 -12.59 -2.44
CA GLY A 8 -5.38 -11.67 -2.64
C GLY A 8 -5.77 -10.19 -2.62
N GLU A 9 -7.05 -9.84 -2.42
CA GLU A 9 -7.45 -8.47 -2.10
C GLU A 9 -7.02 -8.07 -0.69
N ALA A 10 -6.37 -6.92 -0.57
CA ALA A 10 -5.94 -6.34 0.69
C ALA A 10 -6.57 -4.95 0.88
N PHE A 11 -7.34 -4.78 1.95
CA PHE A 11 -7.83 -3.50 2.42
C PHE A 11 -6.79 -2.92 3.37
N VAL A 12 -6.12 -1.85 2.96
CA VAL A 12 -4.87 -1.39 3.60
C VAL A 12 -5.01 -0.07 4.35
N GLY A 13 -6.21 0.53 4.36
CA GLY A 13 -6.46 1.80 5.03
C GLY A 13 -5.50 2.89 4.54
N ASP A 14 -4.87 3.59 5.49
CA ASP A 14 -3.93 4.69 5.23
C ASP A 14 -2.51 4.25 4.92
N LEU A 15 -2.24 2.94 4.84
CA LEU A 15 -0.93 2.45 4.36
C LEU A 15 -0.67 2.87 2.90
N ALA A 16 -1.73 3.21 2.17
CA ALA A 16 -1.69 3.88 0.87
C ALA A 16 -2.70 5.04 0.84
N ILE A 17 -2.27 6.20 0.34
CA ILE A 17 -3.13 7.34 0.06
C ILE A 17 -2.98 7.67 -1.42
N ASN A 18 -4.00 7.36 -2.21
CA ASN A 18 -3.93 7.37 -3.67
C ASN A 18 -4.96 8.33 -4.30
N GLY A 19 -5.36 9.34 -3.53
CA GLY A 19 -6.40 10.29 -3.90
C GLY A 19 -5.95 11.73 -3.78
N PHE A 20 -6.47 12.58 -4.68
CA PHE A 20 -6.38 14.03 -4.58
C PHE A 20 -7.13 14.51 -3.31
N PRO A 21 -6.64 15.55 -2.59
CA PRO A 21 -5.50 16.41 -2.90
C PRO A 21 -4.13 15.87 -2.47
N MET A 22 -4.08 14.76 -1.73
CA MET A 22 -2.86 14.32 -1.05
C MET A 22 -1.85 13.64 -1.99
N ARG A 23 -2.31 12.92 -3.01
CA ARG A 23 -1.42 12.23 -3.96
C ARG A 23 -2.09 11.93 -5.30
N ILE A 24 -1.29 11.92 -6.36
CA ILE A 24 -1.70 11.39 -7.67
C ILE A 24 -1.10 9.98 -7.82
N GLY A 25 -1.97 8.96 -7.70
CA GLY A 25 -1.59 7.55 -7.83
C GLY A 25 -0.98 6.93 -6.57
N PRO A 26 -0.66 5.62 -6.62
CA PRO A 26 -0.21 4.88 -5.45
C PRO A 26 1.12 5.36 -4.88
N GLY A 27 1.30 5.23 -3.56
CA GLY A 27 2.60 5.32 -2.90
C GLY A 27 2.62 5.57 -1.41
N ILE A 28 3.85 5.80 -0.90
CA ILE A 28 4.10 6.02 0.54
C ILE A 28 3.24 7.20 1.03
N PRO A 29 2.50 7.02 2.14
CA PRO A 29 1.73 8.09 2.75
C PRO A 29 2.64 9.25 3.15
N PHE A 30 2.25 10.49 2.84
CA PHE A 30 3.02 11.68 3.21
C PHE A 30 3.19 11.82 4.72
N PHE A 31 2.24 11.30 5.50
CA PHE A 31 2.21 11.36 6.97
C PHE A 31 2.78 10.11 7.65
N ALA A 32 3.60 9.31 6.95
CA ALA A 32 4.22 8.14 7.58
C ALA A 32 5.23 8.57 8.65
N GLU A 33 4.93 8.28 9.91
CA GLU A 33 5.82 8.57 11.06
C GLU A 33 7.07 7.68 11.04
N ASP A 34 6.92 6.42 10.61
CA ASP A 34 8.00 5.46 10.45
C ASP A 34 7.93 4.82 9.05
N ILE A 35 8.81 5.27 8.16
CA ILE A 35 8.85 4.82 6.76
C ILE A 35 9.33 3.36 6.67
N ASP A 36 10.20 2.91 7.57
CA ASP A 36 10.72 1.55 7.55
C ASP A 36 9.66 0.54 8.01
N MET A 37 8.88 0.89 9.03
CA MET A 37 7.69 0.12 9.41
C MET A 37 6.66 0.05 8.27
N VAL A 38 6.45 1.15 7.53
CA VAL A 38 5.58 1.14 6.34
C VAL A 38 6.10 0.18 5.28
N ARG A 39 7.40 0.22 4.97
CA ARG A 39 8.03 -0.71 4.02
C ARG A 39 7.88 -2.16 4.45
N GLU A 40 8.07 -2.45 5.74
CA GLU A 40 7.94 -3.80 6.27
C GLU A 40 6.48 -4.30 6.22
N SER A 41 5.52 -3.43 6.51
CA SER A 41 4.09 -3.73 6.36
C SER A 41 3.74 -4.10 4.92
N TRP A 42 4.31 -3.39 3.94
CA TRP A 42 4.15 -3.73 2.52
C TRP A 42 4.78 -5.08 2.18
N ARG A 43 6.02 -5.34 2.61
CA ARG A 43 6.69 -6.63 2.39
C ARG A 43 5.87 -7.78 2.97
N LEU A 44 5.32 -7.59 4.15
CA LEU A 44 4.49 -8.58 4.83
C LEU A 44 3.21 -8.91 4.03
N LEU A 45 2.51 -7.90 3.51
CA LEU A 45 1.32 -8.12 2.66
C LEU A 45 1.67 -8.86 1.37
N LEU A 46 2.79 -8.51 0.74
CA LEU A 46 3.26 -9.17 -0.48
C LEU A 46 3.65 -10.63 -0.23
N GLN A 47 4.38 -10.90 0.86
CA GLN A 47 4.75 -12.25 1.26
C GLN A 47 3.53 -13.12 1.56
N ARG A 48 2.43 -12.52 2.06
CA ARG A 48 1.16 -13.22 2.31
C ARG A 48 0.25 -13.34 1.09
N GLY A 49 0.69 -12.90 -0.09
CA GLY A 49 -0.03 -13.12 -1.35
C GLY A 49 -1.00 -12.01 -1.76
N ALA A 50 -0.86 -10.80 -1.20
CA ALA A 50 -1.63 -9.65 -1.66
C ALA A 50 -1.32 -9.31 -3.13
N LYS A 51 -2.38 -9.06 -3.92
CA LYS A 51 -2.33 -8.77 -5.36
C LYS A 51 -2.96 -7.43 -5.71
N THR A 52 -4.06 -7.10 -5.05
CA THR A 52 -4.85 -5.87 -5.27
C THR A 52 -5.06 -5.15 -3.95
N PHE A 53 -4.82 -3.85 -3.94
CA PHE A 53 -4.87 -3.02 -2.73
C PHE A 53 -6.02 -2.02 -2.78
N TYR A 54 -6.77 -1.95 -1.70
CA TYR A 54 -7.90 -1.04 -1.49
C TYR A 54 -7.51 -0.03 -0.39
N PRO A 55 -7.05 1.18 -0.76
CA PRO A 55 -6.74 2.23 0.21
C PRO A 55 -8.01 2.83 0.82
N ALA A 56 -7.88 3.50 1.96
CA ALA A 56 -8.98 4.34 2.50
C ALA A 56 -9.29 5.53 1.57
N HIS A 57 -8.29 6.00 0.83
CA HIS A 57 -8.39 7.16 -0.04
C HIS A 57 -7.87 6.87 -1.46
N GLY A 58 -8.73 7.05 -2.46
CA GLY A 58 -8.38 6.89 -3.87
C GLY A 58 -8.82 5.54 -4.45
N LYS A 59 -8.31 5.24 -5.65
CA LYS A 59 -8.71 4.04 -6.40
C LYS A 59 -7.87 2.81 -5.99
N PRO A 60 -8.46 1.60 -6.05
CA PRO A 60 -7.71 0.36 -5.92
C PRO A 60 -6.60 0.25 -6.97
N PHE A 61 -5.56 -0.51 -6.65
CA PHE A 61 -4.40 -0.69 -7.52
C PHE A 61 -3.74 -2.05 -7.33
N ALA A 62 -3.06 -2.54 -8.37
CA ALA A 62 -2.37 -3.82 -8.35
C ALA A 62 -0.91 -3.69 -7.86
N THR A 63 -0.33 -4.82 -7.45
CA THR A 63 1.01 -4.88 -6.86
C THR A 63 2.15 -4.42 -7.76
N ASP A 64 1.99 -4.49 -9.08
CA ASP A 64 2.97 -3.99 -10.05
C ASP A 64 3.21 -2.48 -9.88
N ARG A 65 2.22 -1.74 -9.36
CA ARG A 65 2.32 -0.31 -9.08
C ARG A 65 3.15 0.02 -7.84
N LEU A 66 3.55 -0.98 -7.03
CA LEU A 66 4.36 -0.78 -5.83
C LEU A 66 5.87 -0.65 -6.10
N GLY A 67 6.33 -0.99 -7.32
CA GLY A 67 7.76 -1.19 -7.62
C GLY A 67 8.69 -0.02 -7.29
N ARG A 68 8.22 1.24 -7.31
CA ARG A 68 9.05 2.40 -6.93
C ARG A 68 9.15 2.64 -5.41
N PHE A 69 8.24 2.09 -4.61
CA PHE A 69 8.19 2.34 -3.15
C PHE A 69 9.09 1.41 -2.34
N LEU A 70 9.29 0.19 -2.83
CA LEU A 70 10.03 -0.86 -2.11
C LEU A 70 11.50 -0.96 -2.52
N GLN A 71 11.95 -0.14 -3.49
CA GLN A 71 13.30 -0.19 -4.06
C GLN A 71 14.31 0.80 -3.46
N SER A 72 13.92 1.66 -2.50
CA SER A 72 14.91 2.52 -1.83
C SER A 72 15.72 1.73 -0.81
N LYS A 73 17.05 1.75 -0.99
CA LYS A 73 18.05 1.34 0.00
C LYS A 73 17.96 2.18 1.26
#